data_AF-A0A948AM08-F1
#
_entry.id   AF-A0A948AM08-F1
#
_cell.length_a   1.000
_cell.length_b   1.000
_cell.length_c   1.000
_cell.angle_alpha   90.00
_cell.angle_beta   90.00
_cell.angle_gamma   90.00
#
_symmetry.space_group_name_H-M   'P 1'
#
loop_
_entity.id
_entity.type
_entity.pdbx_description
1 polymer ?
#
loop_
_entity_poly.entity_id
_entity_poly.type
_entity_poly.pdbx_seq_one_letter_code
_entity_poly.pdbx_strand_id
1 'polypeptide(L)'
;MGLAAALFAFGVQAAVDIPGPKLPPPDAPKAAPIQPVEAKKCYSCHEDIEDFHTKGRHATVNCAHCHDNAAEHQKLAKQKDWGVRPNTSKDHRACATCHVEQYNTFVQTNLDSHARVEKANYKSRSPLFDKLMEGYGFTKEHNEPRSHAFMLVDQWVVDRGFSGRFKFKDWTYVNKAELAANGAWNVIVDKDPSTDSNKKKFLRQSVSAVNPVCMNCKTQDHILDWKFMGDKDPRAKWDRTSNPVEFARGMSHALNCFMCHDPHSAGPRVVRDALIQAVVDRKEGTYPHDKVKSEQTKMTKVNFQRDGKDFRAIGLLSKADSNLMCAQCHVEYNCGAGFDCAEKGKEFYIKMDDPRTNLFTWVNVFGYKEKMAGQYKFKDFKHASTGALLPKIQHPEMETFWGSKHERAGVECKDCHMTKQRAANGKVTTNHQQMSPRYNMKAACLTCHKEWSEKEAKYHMEAIQGYTRGKMAKAEYWLAELIDWINKAKEAGVSPDALDKAYDYQYDGTLYWEWWTAENSDGFHNPDDARESLTRSIDASQDGIKFLKAELAKLKSAGK
;
A
#
# COMPACT_ATOMS: atom_id res chain seq x y z
N MET A 1 -54.14 58.06 -24.77
CA MET A 1 -54.04 57.07 -23.67
C MET A 1 -52.64 56.49 -23.72
N GLY A 2 -51.97 56.46 -22.57
CA GLY A 2 -50.51 56.61 -22.44
C GLY A 2 -49.65 55.49 -23.01
N LEU A 3 -48.61 55.89 -23.74
CA LEU A 3 -47.43 55.09 -24.06
C LEU A 3 -46.48 55.17 -22.85
N ALA A 4 -46.24 54.05 -22.16
CA ALA A 4 -45.21 53.96 -21.13
C ALA A 4 -43.98 53.25 -21.71
N ALA A 5 -42.94 54.04 -22.00
CA ALA A 5 -41.61 53.55 -22.32
C ALA A 5 -40.85 53.30 -21.01
N ALA A 6 -40.48 52.04 -20.74
CA ALA A 6 -39.58 51.70 -19.64
C ALA A 6 -38.14 51.73 -20.16
N LEU A 7 -37.38 52.72 -19.69
CA LEU A 7 -35.93 52.82 -19.83
C LEU A 7 -35.26 51.82 -18.86
N PHE A 8 -34.67 50.75 -19.39
CA PHE A 8 -33.67 49.97 -18.65
C PHE A 8 -32.29 50.58 -18.92
N ALA A 9 -31.71 51.20 -17.89
CA ALA A 9 -30.33 51.63 -17.89
C ALA A 9 -29.40 50.40 -17.89
N PHE A 10 -28.60 50.23 -18.93
CA PHE A 10 -27.47 49.31 -18.92
C PHE A 10 -26.37 49.89 -18.02
N GLY A 11 -26.23 49.31 -16.83
CA GLY A 11 -25.02 49.48 -16.03
C GLY A 11 -23.83 48.85 -16.76
N VAL A 12 -22.79 49.64 -16.99
CA VAL A 12 -21.49 49.14 -17.49
C VAL A 12 -20.88 48.29 -16.37
N GLN A 13 -21.03 46.97 -16.47
CA GLN A 13 -20.28 46.04 -15.64
C GLN A 13 -18.83 46.08 -16.12
N ALA A 14 -17.92 46.58 -15.28
CA ALA A 14 -16.50 46.42 -15.52
C ALA A 14 -16.20 44.92 -15.72
N ALA A 15 -15.64 44.56 -16.87
CA ALA A 15 -15.17 43.22 -17.15
C ALA A 15 -14.02 42.92 -16.21
N VAL A 16 -14.31 42.21 -15.12
CA VAL A 16 -13.29 41.55 -14.31
C VAL A 16 -12.80 40.39 -15.16
N ASP A 17 -11.53 40.45 -15.56
CA ASP A 17 -10.87 39.41 -16.32
C ASP A 17 -10.72 38.18 -15.41
N ILE A 18 -11.75 37.33 -15.40
CA ILE A 18 -11.73 36.04 -14.70
C ILE A 18 -10.82 35.15 -15.53
N PRO A 19 -9.67 34.66 -15.02
CA PRO A 19 -8.82 33.76 -15.77
C PRO A 19 -9.65 32.52 -16.14
N GLY A 20 -9.88 32.35 -17.44
CA GLY A 20 -10.53 31.15 -17.96
C GLY A 20 -9.77 29.89 -17.53
N PRO A 21 -10.44 28.72 -17.50
CA PRO A 21 -9.78 27.46 -17.19
C PRO A 21 -8.57 27.30 -18.11
N LYS A 22 -7.37 27.15 -17.52
CA LYS A 22 -6.17 26.77 -18.28
C LYS A 22 -6.52 25.47 -19.02
N LEU A 23 -6.55 25.55 -20.35
CA LEU A 23 -6.77 24.39 -21.21
C LEU A 23 -5.80 23.27 -20.79
N PRO A 24 -6.20 22.00 -20.94
CA PRO A 24 -5.27 20.89 -20.80
C PRO A 24 -4.02 21.18 -21.64
N PRO A 25 -2.82 20.74 -21.19
CA PRO A 25 -1.67 20.74 -22.08
C PRO A 25 -2.08 20.05 -23.38
N PRO A 26 -1.63 20.54 -24.55
CA PRO A 26 -1.86 19.84 -25.81
C PRO A 26 -1.41 18.38 -25.67
N ASP A 27 -2.11 17.48 -26.39
CA ASP A 27 -1.72 16.07 -26.47
C ASP A 27 -0.22 15.97 -26.68
N ALA A 28 0.43 15.06 -25.93
CA ALA A 28 1.86 14.87 -26.06
C ALA A 28 2.22 14.69 -27.54
N PRO A 29 3.20 15.43 -28.08
CA PRO A 29 3.60 15.27 -29.47
C PRO A 29 3.86 13.79 -29.73
N LYS A 30 3.39 13.32 -30.90
CA LYS A 30 3.55 11.93 -31.35
C LYS A 30 5.01 11.54 -31.10
N ALA A 31 5.23 10.52 -30.27
CA ALA A 31 6.57 10.14 -29.85
C ALA A 31 7.46 9.96 -31.09
N ALA A 32 8.66 10.53 -31.05
CA ALA A 32 9.63 10.37 -32.13
C ALA A 32 9.84 8.87 -32.39
N PRO A 33 10.04 8.45 -33.65
CA PRO A 33 10.32 7.06 -33.97
C PRO A 33 11.48 6.54 -33.10
N ILE A 34 11.30 5.36 -32.50
CA ILE A 34 12.34 4.72 -31.69
C ILE A 34 13.56 4.53 -32.58
N GLN A 35 14.69 5.12 -32.18
CA GLN A 35 15.98 4.92 -32.83
C GLN A 35 16.68 3.74 -32.15
N PRO A 36 16.77 2.56 -32.79
CA PRO A 36 17.36 1.39 -32.16
C PRO A 36 18.84 1.63 -31.83
N VAL A 37 19.29 1.10 -30.70
CA VAL A 37 20.70 1.10 -30.31
C VAL A 37 21.32 -0.29 -30.47
N GLU A 38 22.63 -0.35 -30.68
CA GLU A 38 23.36 -1.62 -30.76
C GLU A 38 23.50 -2.23 -29.35
N ALA A 39 22.60 -3.15 -28.98
CA ALA A 39 22.56 -3.75 -27.65
C ALA A 39 23.89 -4.41 -27.22
N LYS A 40 24.63 -5.02 -28.16
CA LYS A 40 25.96 -5.61 -27.90
C LYS A 40 26.97 -4.61 -27.33
N LYS A 41 26.91 -3.35 -27.76
CA LYS A 41 27.77 -2.30 -27.19
C LYS A 41 27.33 -1.94 -25.76
N CYS A 42 26.03 -1.99 -25.45
CA CYS A 42 25.55 -1.82 -24.07
C CYS A 42 26.04 -2.95 -23.16
N TYR A 43 26.01 -4.21 -23.64
CA TYR A 43 26.44 -5.37 -22.86
C TYR A 43 27.90 -5.33 -22.43
N SER A 44 28.77 -4.66 -23.21
CA SER A 44 30.18 -4.49 -22.84
C SER A 44 30.42 -3.81 -21.48
N CYS A 45 29.43 -3.09 -20.95
CA CYS A 45 29.46 -2.51 -19.59
C CYS A 45 28.35 -3.05 -18.67
N HIS A 46 27.40 -3.82 -19.20
CA HIS A 46 26.18 -4.26 -18.52
C HIS A 46 25.99 -5.78 -18.66
N GLU A 47 27.01 -6.54 -18.27
CA GLU A 47 27.03 -8.00 -18.38
C GLU A 47 25.84 -8.67 -17.66
N ASP A 48 25.46 -8.17 -16.47
CA ASP A 48 24.28 -8.65 -15.75
C ASP A 48 22.99 -8.52 -16.60
N ILE A 49 22.89 -7.43 -17.38
CA ILE A 49 21.74 -7.18 -18.25
C ILE A 49 21.80 -8.05 -19.50
N GLU A 50 22.99 -8.32 -20.03
CA GLU A 50 23.17 -9.27 -21.14
C GLU A 50 22.60 -10.64 -20.77
N ASP A 51 22.91 -11.14 -19.57
CA ASP A 51 22.44 -12.44 -19.11
C ASP A 51 20.90 -12.50 -19.04
N PHE A 52 20.27 -11.48 -18.44
CA PHE A 52 18.81 -11.40 -18.35
C PHE A 52 18.15 -11.25 -19.72
N HIS A 53 18.67 -10.34 -20.54
CA HIS A 53 18.03 -9.95 -21.79
C HIS A 53 18.14 -11.04 -22.84
N THR A 54 19.34 -11.57 -23.07
CA THR A 54 19.59 -12.56 -24.13
C THR A 54 18.94 -13.90 -23.87
N LYS A 55 18.76 -14.29 -22.60
CA LYS A 55 18.08 -15.54 -22.20
C LYS A 55 16.57 -15.40 -22.03
N GLY A 56 16.07 -14.16 -21.93
CA GLY A 56 14.67 -13.87 -21.64
C GLY A 56 13.75 -13.82 -22.85
N ARG A 57 12.45 -13.62 -22.61
CA ARG A 57 11.46 -13.45 -23.70
C ARG A 57 11.51 -12.06 -24.34
N HIS A 58 12.32 -11.16 -23.81
CA HIS A 58 12.56 -9.83 -24.35
C HIS A 58 13.88 -9.73 -25.14
N ALA A 59 14.55 -10.84 -25.47
CA ALA A 59 15.80 -10.84 -26.23
C ALA A 59 15.74 -10.06 -27.56
N THR A 60 14.54 -9.89 -28.15
CA THR A 60 14.33 -9.12 -29.40
C THR A 60 13.86 -7.68 -29.16
N VAL A 61 13.62 -7.27 -27.92
CA VAL A 61 13.16 -5.92 -27.56
C VAL A 61 14.37 -5.01 -27.43
N ASN A 62 14.48 -4.00 -28.28
CA ASN A 62 15.62 -3.08 -28.25
C ASN A 62 15.59 -2.16 -27.01
N CYS A 63 16.76 -1.82 -26.46
CA CYS A 63 16.88 -0.96 -25.28
C CYS A 63 16.18 0.40 -25.45
N ALA A 64 16.13 0.92 -26.69
CA ALA A 64 15.52 2.21 -27.01
C ALA A 64 13.99 2.28 -26.74
N HIS A 65 13.31 1.14 -26.53
CA HIS A 65 11.90 1.15 -26.10
C HIS A 65 11.71 1.72 -24.70
N CYS A 66 12.73 1.62 -23.84
CA CYS A 66 12.66 2.06 -22.45
C CYS A 66 13.73 3.10 -22.10
N HIS A 67 14.75 3.27 -22.93
CA HIS A 67 15.84 4.23 -22.73
C HIS A 67 15.92 5.21 -23.90
N ASP A 68 15.31 6.39 -23.75
CA ASP A 68 15.07 7.34 -24.84
C ASP A 68 16.33 8.10 -25.29
N ASN A 69 17.27 8.38 -24.39
CA ASN A 69 18.58 8.94 -24.70
C ASN A 69 19.69 7.87 -24.79
N ALA A 70 19.33 6.59 -25.02
CA ALA A 70 20.29 5.49 -25.05
C ALA A 70 21.44 5.70 -26.05
N ALA A 71 21.17 6.30 -27.21
CA ALA A 71 22.19 6.57 -28.23
C ALA A 71 23.24 7.58 -27.75
N GLU A 72 22.81 8.62 -27.01
CA GLU A 72 23.71 9.60 -26.43
C GLU A 72 24.53 9.00 -25.28
N HIS A 73 23.87 8.23 -24.40
CA HIS A 73 24.55 7.50 -23.33
C HIS A 73 25.63 6.56 -23.90
N GLN A 74 25.28 5.76 -24.90
CA GLN A 74 26.19 4.82 -25.56
C GLN A 74 27.40 5.51 -26.22
N LYS A 75 27.23 6.75 -26.69
CA LYS A 75 28.32 7.54 -27.28
C LYS A 75 29.27 8.13 -26.24
N LEU A 76 28.75 8.54 -25.09
CA LEU A 76 29.49 9.33 -24.10
C LEU A 76 30.00 8.52 -22.91
N ALA A 77 29.33 7.42 -22.56
CA ALA A 77 29.71 6.56 -21.45
C ALA A 77 31.06 5.87 -21.70
N LYS A 78 31.88 5.76 -20.66
CA LYS A 78 33.21 5.15 -20.70
C LYS A 78 33.47 4.34 -19.44
N GLN A 79 33.53 3.02 -19.55
CA GLN A 79 33.75 2.10 -18.43
C GLN A 79 32.83 2.40 -17.22
N LYS A 80 33.38 2.99 -16.15
CA LYS A 80 32.66 3.34 -14.92
C LYS A 80 32.00 4.73 -14.96
N ASP A 81 32.37 5.57 -15.92
CA ASP A 81 31.76 6.88 -16.12
C ASP A 81 30.50 6.75 -16.98
N TRP A 82 29.38 7.22 -16.44
CA TRP A 82 28.08 7.17 -17.11
C TRP A 82 27.98 8.15 -18.28
N GLY A 83 28.87 9.15 -18.33
CA GLY A 83 28.71 10.28 -19.24
C GLY A 83 27.37 10.96 -18.97
N VAL A 84 26.41 10.80 -19.88
CA VAL A 84 25.02 11.21 -19.65
C VAL A 84 24.23 10.07 -19.05
N ARG A 85 23.56 10.32 -17.91
CA ARG A 85 22.68 9.33 -17.28
C ARG A 85 21.58 8.91 -18.28
N PRO A 86 21.40 7.60 -18.55
CA PRO A 86 20.34 7.16 -19.43
C PRO A 86 19.00 7.41 -18.77
N ASN A 87 18.16 8.23 -19.40
CA ASN A 87 16.79 8.36 -19.01
C ASN A 87 16.07 7.03 -19.29
N THR A 88 15.21 6.64 -18.37
CA THR A 88 14.56 5.33 -18.39
C THR A 88 13.09 5.50 -18.12
N SER A 89 12.25 5.18 -19.10
CA SER A 89 10.81 5.26 -18.99
C SER A 89 10.29 4.36 -17.88
N LYS A 90 9.41 4.92 -17.05
CA LYS A 90 8.65 4.22 -16.01
C LYS A 90 7.15 4.19 -16.31
N ASP A 91 6.77 4.80 -17.42
CA ASP A 91 5.40 4.90 -17.91
C ASP A 91 4.93 3.54 -18.42
N HIS A 92 3.69 3.17 -18.07
CA HIS A 92 3.02 1.97 -18.53
C HIS A 92 2.94 1.88 -20.05
N ARG A 93 2.84 3.01 -20.73
CA ARG A 93 2.75 3.10 -22.19
C ARG A 93 3.98 2.52 -22.89
N ALA A 94 5.15 2.50 -22.23
CA ALA A 94 6.32 1.80 -22.77
C ALA A 94 6.04 0.30 -22.98
N CYS A 95 5.32 -0.32 -22.02
CA CYS A 95 4.89 -1.72 -22.11
C CYS A 95 3.67 -1.90 -23.02
N ALA A 96 2.75 -0.92 -23.02
CA ALA A 96 1.51 -0.98 -23.78
C ALA A 96 1.73 -1.10 -25.30
N THR A 97 2.87 -0.65 -25.83
CA THR A 97 3.23 -0.82 -27.25
C THR A 97 3.16 -2.27 -27.73
N CYS A 98 3.46 -3.23 -26.84
CA CYS A 98 3.47 -4.67 -27.16
C CYS A 98 2.48 -5.49 -26.29
N HIS A 99 1.95 -4.89 -25.22
CA HIS A 99 1.10 -5.56 -24.21
C HIS A 99 -0.22 -4.81 -23.97
N VAL A 100 -0.88 -4.41 -25.06
CA VAL A 100 -2.12 -3.61 -25.05
C VAL A 100 -3.21 -4.23 -24.17
N GLU A 101 -3.44 -5.55 -24.24
CA GLU A 101 -4.52 -6.22 -23.51
C GLU A 101 -4.31 -6.18 -21.98
N GLN A 102 -3.07 -6.38 -21.53
CA GLN A 102 -2.71 -6.28 -20.12
C GLN A 102 -2.82 -4.84 -19.64
N TYR A 103 -2.29 -3.88 -20.41
CA TYR A 103 -2.39 -2.46 -20.10
C TYR A 103 -3.86 -2.01 -20.00
N ASN A 104 -4.67 -2.31 -21.02
CA ASN A 104 -6.06 -1.88 -21.10
C ASN A 104 -6.91 -2.37 -19.94
N THR A 105 -6.60 -3.54 -19.38
CA THR A 105 -7.31 -4.02 -18.19
C THR A 105 -6.80 -3.42 -16.89
N PHE A 106 -5.49 -3.19 -16.78
CA PHE A 106 -4.92 -2.49 -15.63
C PHE A 106 -5.46 -1.07 -15.45
N VAL A 107 -5.65 -0.32 -16.55
CA VAL A 107 -6.12 1.08 -16.51
C VAL A 107 -7.63 1.25 -16.45
N GLN A 108 -8.39 0.18 -16.16
CA GLN A 108 -9.84 0.26 -16.01
C GLN A 108 -10.27 0.71 -14.61
N THR A 109 -11.28 1.57 -14.56
CA THR A 109 -12.02 1.84 -13.33
C THR A 109 -13.09 0.78 -13.13
N ASN A 110 -12.98 -0.02 -12.08
CA ASN A 110 -14.12 -0.79 -11.58
C ASN A 110 -15.07 0.14 -10.82
N LEU A 111 -16.19 0.51 -11.45
CA LEU A 111 -17.18 1.43 -10.89
C LEU A 111 -17.99 0.83 -9.72
N ASP A 112 -18.04 -0.49 -9.60
CA ASP A 112 -18.68 -1.16 -8.47
C ASP A 112 -17.81 -1.13 -7.21
N SER A 113 -16.51 -0.86 -7.36
CA SER A 113 -15.61 -0.55 -6.25
C SER A 113 -15.71 0.93 -5.90
N HIS A 114 -16.66 1.26 -5.02
CA HIS A 114 -16.95 2.62 -4.60
C HIS A 114 -15.70 3.38 -4.14
N ALA A 115 -15.53 4.61 -4.60
CA ALA A 115 -14.39 5.46 -4.24
C ALA A 115 -14.71 6.29 -2.98
N ARG A 116 -13.67 6.57 -2.18
CA ARG A 116 -13.75 7.47 -1.01
C ARG A 116 -14.82 7.07 0.03
N VAL A 117 -14.98 5.76 0.25
CA VAL A 117 -15.86 5.22 1.29
C VAL A 117 -15.07 5.10 2.59
N GLU A 118 -15.33 6.00 3.54
CA GLU A 118 -14.71 5.98 4.88
C GLU A 118 -15.07 4.69 5.63
N LYS A 119 -14.05 4.04 6.21
CA LYS A 119 -14.20 2.80 6.99
C LYS A 119 -14.76 3.04 8.38
N ALA A 120 -14.50 4.20 8.97
CA ALA A 120 -15.09 4.70 10.22
C ALA A 120 -16.57 5.09 10.03
N ASN A 121 -17.38 4.18 9.49
CA ASN A 121 -18.78 4.38 9.18
C ASN A 121 -19.56 3.11 9.52
N TYR A 122 -20.77 3.27 10.07
CA TYR A 122 -21.66 2.15 10.42
C TYR A 122 -22.04 1.23 9.24
N LYS A 123 -21.93 1.73 8.00
CA LYS A 123 -22.15 0.96 6.77
C LYS A 123 -20.89 0.31 6.20
N SER A 124 -19.72 0.65 6.74
CA SER A 124 -18.43 0.15 6.27
C SER A 124 -17.81 -0.79 7.31
N ARG A 125 -16.49 -0.88 7.33
CA ARG A 125 -15.73 -1.97 7.95
C ARG A 125 -15.56 -1.83 9.46
N SER A 126 -15.53 -0.61 9.98
CA SER A 126 -15.16 -0.38 11.38
C SER A 126 -15.89 0.81 12.02
N PRO A 127 -17.13 0.62 12.48
CA PRO A 127 -17.96 1.71 13.00
C PRO A 127 -17.37 2.50 14.18
N LEU A 128 -16.55 1.88 15.03
CA LEU A 128 -15.94 2.53 16.20
C LEU A 128 -14.46 2.90 16.00
N PHE A 129 -13.95 2.86 14.76
CA PHE A 129 -12.53 3.04 14.44
C PHE A 129 -11.91 4.30 15.09
N ASP A 130 -12.59 5.44 15.05
CA ASP A 130 -12.06 6.71 15.59
C ASP A 130 -11.80 6.65 17.10
N LYS A 131 -12.64 5.95 17.86
CA LYS A 131 -12.44 5.76 19.30
C LYS A 131 -11.28 4.81 19.56
N LEU A 132 -11.18 3.73 18.81
CA LEU A 132 -10.22 2.65 19.04
C LEU A 132 -8.81 3.01 18.58
N MET A 133 -8.69 3.92 17.62
CA MET A 133 -7.42 4.38 17.02
C MET A 133 -7.11 5.83 17.39
N GLU A 134 -7.72 6.34 18.46
CA GLU A 134 -7.65 7.74 18.82
C GLU A 134 -6.20 8.22 18.98
N GLY A 135 -5.88 9.35 18.34
CA GLY A 135 -4.54 9.93 18.33
C GLY A 135 -3.69 9.50 17.14
N TYR A 136 -4.13 8.50 16.36
CA TYR A 136 -3.43 8.08 15.16
C TYR A 136 -3.93 8.78 13.89
N GLY A 137 -3.05 8.94 12.88
CA GLY A 137 -3.38 9.70 11.67
C GLY A 137 -4.54 9.11 10.84
N PHE A 138 -4.83 7.82 10.99
CA PHE A 138 -5.91 7.15 10.25
C PHE A 138 -7.31 7.61 10.69
N THR A 139 -7.48 8.20 11.87
CA THR A 139 -8.77 8.80 12.30
C THR A 139 -9.11 10.11 11.58
N LYS A 140 -8.29 10.52 10.59
CA LYS A 140 -8.58 11.69 9.74
C LYS A 140 -9.27 11.31 8.45
N GLU A 141 -8.84 10.21 7.84
CA GLU A 141 -9.53 9.59 6.71
C GLU A 141 -8.92 8.20 6.50
N HIS A 142 -9.74 7.17 6.46
CA HIS A 142 -9.36 5.81 6.11
C HIS A 142 -10.39 5.16 5.20
N ASN A 143 -10.26 5.41 3.89
CA ASN A 143 -11.17 4.80 2.93
C ASN A 143 -10.89 3.31 2.67
N GLU A 144 -11.95 2.60 2.24
CA GLU A 144 -11.86 1.33 1.53
C GLU A 144 -11.00 1.47 0.25
N PRO A 145 -10.32 0.39 -0.18
CA PRO A 145 -9.53 0.42 -1.41
C PRO A 145 -10.42 0.43 -2.65
N ARG A 146 -9.83 0.88 -3.77
CA ARG A 146 -10.44 0.86 -5.11
C ARG A 146 -9.41 0.42 -6.16
N SER A 147 -9.77 0.54 -7.43
CA SER A 147 -8.93 0.12 -8.57
C SER A 147 -7.48 0.62 -8.47
N HIS A 148 -6.51 -0.26 -8.76
CA HIS A 148 -5.08 -0.01 -8.57
C HIS A 148 -4.53 1.22 -9.30
N ALA A 149 -5.09 1.59 -10.45
CA ALA A 149 -4.70 2.78 -11.20
C ALA A 149 -4.72 4.08 -10.35
N PHE A 150 -5.49 4.11 -9.26
CA PHE A 150 -5.61 5.27 -8.39
C PHE A 150 -4.69 5.27 -7.16
N MET A 151 -3.92 4.21 -6.90
CA MET A 151 -3.24 4.07 -5.60
C MET A 151 -2.30 5.22 -5.28
N LEU A 152 -1.57 5.74 -6.28
CA LEU A 152 -0.64 6.85 -6.08
C LEU A 152 -1.39 8.16 -5.81
N VAL A 153 -2.41 8.46 -6.61
CA VAL A 153 -3.19 9.69 -6.43
C VAL A 153 -3.91 9.66 -5.08
N ASP A 154 -4.54 8.55 -4.72
CA ASP A 154 -5.26 8.40 -3.45
C ASP A 154 -4.34 8.55 -2.25
N GLN A 155 -3.12 8.02 -2.31
CA GLN A 155 -2.11 8.23 -1.27
C GLN A 155 -1.83 9.73 -1.05
N TRP A 156 -1.89 10.54 -2.11
CA TRP A 156 -1.59 11.97 -2.04
C TRP A 156 -2.78 12.80 -1.55
N VAL A 157 -3.98 12.44 -2.00
CA VAL A 157 -5.19 13.23 -1.78
C VAL A 157 -6.05 12.76 -0.60
N VAL A 158 -5.57 11.76 0.15
CA VAL A 158 -6.18 11.38 1.42
C VAL A 158 -5.80 12.40 2.50
N ASP A 159 -6.74 12.75 3.37
CA ASP A 159 -6.61 13.79 4.40
C ASP A 159 -5.60 13.40 5.48
N ARG A 160 -5.31 12.11 5.66
CA ARG A 160 -4.16 11.68 6.48
C ARG A 160 -2.80 11.81 5.78
N GLY A 161 -2.79 12.19 4.51
CA GLY A 161 -1.64 12.09 3.63
C GLY A 161 -0.72 13.30 3.70
N PHE A 162 -1.10 14.37 3.00
CA PHE A 162 -0.30 15.61 2.86
C PHE A 162 -1.03 16.83 3.41
N SER A 163 -1.80 16.67 4.48
CA SER A 163 -2.56 17.75 5.11
C SER A 163 -3.44 18.58 4.16
N GLY A 164 -4.02 17.93 3.14
CA GLY A 164 -4.86 18.57 2.11
C GLY A 164 -4.11 19.41 1.07
N ARG A 165 -2.78 19.26 0.96
CA ARG A 165 -1.92 19.97 -0.01
C ARG A 165 -2.21 19.56 -1.45
N PHE A 166 -2.35 18.25 -1.68
CA PHE A 166 -2.69 17.69 -2.98
C PHE A 166 -4.19 17.41 -3.04
N LYS A 167 -4.81 17.71 -4.19
CA LYS A 167 -6.22 17.41 -4.46
C LYS A 167 -6.41 17.01 -5.91
N PHE A 168 -7.51 16.31 -6.22
CA PHE A 168 -7.94 16.21 -7.61
C PHE A 168 -8.19 17.60 -8.20
N LYS A 169 -7.92 17.76 -9.50
CA LYS A 169 -8.24 18.98 -10.26
C LYS A 169 -9.70 19.37 -10.04
N ASP A 170 -10.59 18.39 -10.17
CA ASP A 170 -11.97 18.40 -9.70
C ASP A 170 -12.50 16.96 -9.53
N TRP A 171 -13.73 16.81 -9.06
CA TRP A 171 -14.32 15.50 -8.74
C TRP A 171 -14.60 14.60 -9.96
N THR A 172 -14.66 15.15 -11.18
CA THR A 172 -14.87 14.34 -12.40
C THR A 172 -13.66 13.46 -12.72
N TYR A 173 -12.50 13.74 -12.11
CA TYR A 173 -11.28 12.94 -12.23
C TYR A 173 -11.27 11.68 -11.36
N VAL A 174 -12.24 11.53 -10.45
CA VAL A 174 -12.29 10.40 -9.51
C VAL A 174 -12.42 9.05 -10.23
N ASN A 175 -12.92 8.99 -11.48
CA ASN A 175 -13.05 7.75 -12.24
C ASN A 175 -12.13 7.66 -13.46
N LYS A 176 -11.11 8.53 -13.56
CA LYS A 176 -10.20 8.60 -14.72
C LYS A 176 -8.92 7.77 -14.49
N ALA A 177 -9.10 6.45 -14.38
CA ALA A 177 -8.02 5.50 -14.07
C ALA A 177 -6.84 5.61 -15.05
N GLU A 178 -7.11 5.63 -16.35
CA GLU A 178 -6.06 5.75 -17.37
C GLU A 178 -5.24 7.03 -17.23
N LEU A 179 -5.89 8.19 -17.04
CA LEU A 179 -5.18 9.45 -16.83
C LEU A 179 -4.31 9.42 -15.59
N ALA A 180 -4.81 8.85 -14.48
CA ALA A 180 -4.08 8.72 -13.23
C ALA A 180 -2.88 7.75 -13.35
N ALA A 181 -3.07 6.60 -14.00
CA ALA A 181 -2.04 5.60 -14.20
C ALA A 181 -0.89 6.10 -15.09
N ASN A 182 -1.23 6.86 -16.15
CA ASN A 182 -0.26 7.46 -17.07
C ASN A 182 0.42 8.73 -16.52
N GLY A 183 0.10 9.12 -15.28
CA GLY A 183 0.70 10.26 -14.62
C GLY A 183 -0.25 10.90 -13.61
N ALA A 184 0.07 10.79 -12.33
CA ALA A 184 -0.74 11.31 -11.24
C ALA A 184 -1.01 12.83 -11.37
N TRP A 185 -0.04 13.61 -11.86
CA TRP A 185 -0.20 15.06 -12.10
C TRP A 185 -1.16 15.41 -13.24
N ASN A 186 -1.57 14.43 -14.07
CA ASN A 186 -2.65 14.62 -15.04
C ASN A 186 -3.99 14.89 -14.35
N VAL A 187 -4.16 14.40 -13.11
CA VAL A 187 -5.42 14.48 -12.38
C VAL A 187 -5.31 15.22 -11.04
N ILE A 188 -4.09 15.47 -10.56
CA ILE A 188 -3.80 16.13 -9.27
C ILE A 188 -3.29 17.56 -9.46
N VAL A 189 -3.63 18.43 -8.50
CA VAL A 189 -3.06 19.77 -8.31
C VAL A 189 -2.33 19.84 -6.97
N ASP A 190 -1.15 20.46 -7.00
CA ASP A 190 -0.44 20.98 -5.85
C ASP A 190 -0.96 22.39 -5.51
N LYS A 191 -1.52 22.59 -4.32
CA LYS A 191 -2.07 23.90 -3.89
C LYS A 191 -1.01 24.96 -3.62
N ASP A 192 0.26 24.60 -3.51
CA ASP A 192 1.33 25.54 -3.15
C ASP A 192 2.69 25.17 -3.76
N PRO A 193 2.81 25.22 -5.11
CA PRO A 193 4.00 24.74 -5.82
C PRO A 193 5.28 25.53 -5.49
N SER A 194 5.17 26.73 -4.89
CA SER A 194 6.33 27.59 -4.58
C SER A 194 7.14 27.13 -3.36
N THR A 195 6.63 26.19 -2.56
CA THR A 195 7.32 25.64 -1.39
C THR A 195 7.22 24.12 -1.33
N ASP A 196 8.24 23.48 -0.79
CA ASP A 196 8.30 22.05 -0.47
C ASP A 196 7.90 21.73 0.98
N SER A 197 7.51 22.73 1.77
CA SER A 197 7.17 22.54 3.18
C SER A 197 6.05 21.51 3.37
N ASN A 198 6.37 20.42 4.07
CA ASN A 198 5.41 19.41 4.51
C ASN A 198 4.72 19.75 5.84
N LYS A 199 5.09 20.89 6.45
CA LYS A 199 4.56 21.38 7.74
C LYS A 199 3.29 22.22 7.59
N LYS A 200 3.06 22.80 6.42
CA LYS A 200 1.89 23.65 6.17
C LYS A 200 0.63 22.79 6.10
N LYS A 201 -0.34 23.13 6.94
CA LYS A 201 -1.65 22.49 6.97
C LYS A 201 -2.63 23.24 6.08
N PHE A 202 -3.13 22.60 5.02
CA PHE A 202 -4.08 23.21 4.08
C PHE A 202 -5.55 22.96 4.45
N LEU A 203 -5.81 21.93 5.26
CA LEU A 203 -7.14 21.58 5.77
C LEU A 203 -7.06 21.29 7.27
N ARG A 204 -8.00 21.81 8.08
CA ARG A 204 -7.95 21.67 9.55
C ARG A 204 -8.06 20.21 10.03
N GLN A 205 -8.89 19.39 9.39
CA GLN A 205 -9.11 17.98 9.75
C GLN A 205 -8.24 17.02 8.93
N SER A 206 -6.96 17.34 8.80
CA SER A 206 -5.99 16.55 8.04
C SER A 206 -4.68 16.38 8.83
N VAL A 207 -3.80 15.47 8.39
CA VAL A 207 -2.43 15.31 8.90
C VAL A 207 -1.46 15.00 7.76
N SER A 208 -0.15 15.11 8.04
CA SER A 208 0.93 14.79 7.10
C SER A 208 1.59 13.45 7.49
N ALA A 209 0.90 12.32 7.31
CA ALA A 209 1.45 11.01 7.67
C ALA A 209 2.24 10.33 6.53
N VAL A 210 2.08 10.77 5.27
CA VAL A 210 2.88 10.20 4.17
C VAL A 210 4.34 10.58 4.34
N ASN A 211 5.20 9.57 4.24
CA ASN A 211 6.65 9.72 4.18
C ASN A 211 7.20 8.92 2.97
N PRO A 212 8.50 8.96 2.67
CA PRO A 212 9.07 8.27 1.53
C PRO A 212 8.83 6.76 1.48
N VAL A 213 8.81 6.06 2.61
CA VAL A 213 8.62 4.60 2.61
C VAL A 213 7.25 4.23 2.05
N CYS A 214 6.21 5.03 2.33
CA CYS A 214 4.85 4.83 1.81
C CYS A 214 4.81 4.67 0.28
N MET A 215 5.67 5.40 -0.44
CA MET A 215 5.65 5.43 -1.91
C MET A 215 6.07 4.10 -2.52
N ASN A 216 6.88 3.28 -1.82
CA ASN A 216 7.35 1.99 -2.33
C ASN A 216 6.22 0.99 -2.62
N CYS A 217 5.08 1.13 -1.95
CA CYS A 217 3.88 0.33 -2.18
C CYS A 217 2.84 1.04 -3.07
N LYS A 218 3.24 2.10 -3.78
CA LYS A 218 2.35 2.93 -4.63
C LYS A 218 2.94 3.13 -6.01
N THR A 219 4.26 3.31 -6.08
CA THR A 219 5.04 3.50 -7.29
C THR A 219 6.44 2.94 -7.09
N GLN A 220 7.11 2.66 -8.20
CA GLN A 220 8.53 2.37 -8.27
C GLN A 220 9.19 3.24 -9.36
N ASP A 221 8.63 4.41 -9.65
CA ASP A 221 9.30 5.40 -10.50
C ASP A 221 10.72 5.71 -10.00
N HIS A 222 10.89 5.72 -8.68
CA HIS A 222 12.15 5.90 -7.97
C HIS A 222 13.05 4.67 -7.90
N ILE A 223 12.75 3.58 -8.63
CA ILE A 223 13.51 2.32 -8.54
C ILE A 223 15.02 2.48 -8.77
N LEU A 224 15.42 3.49 -9.55
CA LEU A 224 16.82 3.84 -9.84
C LEU A 224 17.35 4.98 -8.95
N ASP A 225 16.58 5.51 -8.01
CA ASP A 225 16.94 6.70 -7.22
C ASP A 225 16.83 6.46 -5.71
N TRP A 226 16.50 5.23 -5.32
CA TRP A 226 16.35 4.75 -3.96
C TRP A 226 17.29 3.59 -3.71
N LYS A 227 18.15 3.73 -2.71
CA LYS A 227 19.00 2.64 -2.24
C LYS A 227 18.14 1.58 -1.56
N PHE A 228 18.54 0.31 -1.64
CA PHE A 228 17.89 -0.79 -0.93
C PHE A 228 17.62 -0.41 0.55
N MET A 229 16.38 -0.66 1.01
CA MET A 229 15.81 -0.26 2.30
C MET A 229 15.58 1.25 2.52
N GLY A 230 15.98 2.10 1.59
CA GLY A 230 15.95 3.56 1.73
C GLY A 230 17.08 4.09 2.61
N ASP A 231 18.18 3.33 2.71
CA ASP A 231 19.34 3.77 3.47
C ASP A 231 19.98 5.00 2.85
N LYS A 232 20.48 5.88 3.71
CA LYS A 232 21.14 7.11 3.29
C LYS A 232 22.37 6.79 2.44
N ASP A 233 22.45 7.39 1.26
CA ASP A 233 23.55 7.20 0.32
C ASP A 233 23.65 8.40 -0.62
N PRO A 234 24.83 8.99 -0.82
CA PRO A 234 24.99 10.14 -1.71
C PRO A 234 24.65 9.85 -3.18
N ARG A 235 24.60 8.57 -3.57
CA ARG A 235 24.24 8.12 -4.93
C ARG A 235 22.72 7.94 -5.10
N ALA A 236 21.95 8.00 -4.00
CA ALA A 236 20.50 7.97 -4.00
C ALA A 236 19.96 9.40 -3.97
N LYS A 237 18.94 9.68 -4.78
CA LYS A 237 18.22 10.96 -4.71
C LYS A 237 17.24 10.96 -3.54
N TRP A 238 16.69 9.79 -3.21
CA TRP A 238 15.67 9.60 -2.20
C TRP A 238 16.08 8.54 -1.18
N ASP A 239 15.75 8.80 0.08
CA ASP A 239 15.91 7.92 1.22
C ASP A 239 14.72 8.06 2.18
N ARG A 240 14.68 7.28 3.27
CA ARG A 240 13.58 7.32 4.25
C ARG A 240 13.35 8.70 4.88
N THR A 241 14.37 9.55 4.92
CA THR A 241 14.36 10.88 5.55
C THR A 241 14.12 12.03 4.57
N SER A 242 13.98 11.74 3.28
CA SER A 242 13.73 12.75 2.24
C SER A 242 12.43 13.51 2.46
N ASN A 243 12.36 14.75 1.96
CA ASN A 243 11.14 15.54 2.01
C ASN A 243 10.02 14.83 1.21
N PRO A 244 8.91 14.42 1.85
CA PRO A 244 7.86 13.66 1.17
C PRO A 244 7.13 14.45 0.08
N VAL A 245 7.08 15.78 0.18
CA VAL A 245 6.44 16.64 -0.83
C VAL A 245 7.28 16.68 -2.09
N GLU A 246 8.59 16.89 -1.97
CA GLU A 246 9.52 16.85 -3.10
C GLU A 246 9.55 15.46 -3.73
N PHE A 247 9.53 14.43 -2.88
CA PHE A 247 9.53 13.07 -3.37
C PHE A 247 8.26 12.78 -4.17
N ALA A 248 7.08 13.15 -3.66
CA ALA A 248 5.81 13.02 -4.40
C ALA A 248 5.85 13.73 -5.75
N ARG A 249 6.38 14.96 -5.82
CA ARG A 249 6.58 15.72 -7.08
C ARG A 249 7.45 15.00 -8.09
N GLY A 250 8.41 14.19 -7.62
CA GLY A 250 9.26 13.37 -8.47
C GLY A 250 8.59 12.13 -9.05
N MET A 251 7.42 11.72 -8.53
CA MET A 251 6.72 10.48 -8.92
C MET A 251 5.55 10.78 -9.86
N SER A 252 5.08 9.78 -10.60
CA SER A 252 4.02 9.92 -11.61
C SER A 252 3.14 8.67 -11.76
N HIS A 253 3.67 7.45 -11.77
CA HIS A 253 2.92 6.26 -12.21
C HIS A 253 2.60 5.33 -11.05
N ALA A 254 1.35 4.87 -10.99
CA ALA A 254 0.89 3.89 -10.02
C ALA A 254 1.26 2.45 -10.45
N LEU A 255 1.72 1.60 -9.52
CA LEU A 255 1.97 0.15 -9.70
C LEU A 255 2.66 -0.19 -11.04
N ASN A 256 3.86 0.32 -11.27
CA ASN A 256 4.55 0.12 -12.55
C ASN A 256 4.56 -1.35 -12.99
N CYS A 257 4.33 -1.64 -14.27
CA CYS A 257 4.34 -3.01 -14.82
C CYS A 257 5.58 -3.82 -14.38
N PHE A 258 6.72 -3.13 -14.29
CA PHE A 258 7.98 -3.74 -13.96
C PHE A 258 8.13 -4.13 -12.47
N MET A 259 7.16 -3.83 -11.61
CA MET A 259 7.17 -4.30 -10.22
C MET A 259 7.08 -5.83 -10.13
N CYS A 260 6.36 -6.45 -11.06
CA CYS A 260 6.14 -7.90 -11.12
C CYS A 260 6.88 -8.57 -12.28
N HIS A 261 7.26 -7.80 -13.30
CA HIS A 261 7.91 -8.29 -14.52
C HIS A 261 9.28 -7.64 -14.69
N ASP A 262 10.33 -8.44 -14.81
CA ASP A 262 11.64 -7.90 -15.15
C ASP A 262 11.63 -7.35 -16.59
N PRO A 263 11.97 -6.08 -16.83
CA PRO A 263 11.85 -5.48 -18.16
C PRO A 263 12.90 -6.04 -19.13
N HIS A 264 14.00 -6.62 -18.64
CA HIS A 264 15.07 -7.15 -19.48
C HIS A 264 14.79 -8.60 -19.90
N SER A 265 14.34 -9.45 -18.97
CA SER A 265 14.09 -10.88 -19.22
C SER A 265 12.62 -11.23 -19.50
N ALA A 266 11.68 -10.34 -19.16
CA ALA A 266 10.24 -10.62 -19.00
C ALA A 266 9.91 -11.66 -17.92
N GLY A 267 10.88 -12.02 -17.07
CA GLY A 267 10.71 -13.00 -16.00
C GLY A 267 9.91 -12.45 -14.81
N PRO A 268 9.34 -13.35 -13.97
CA PRO A 268 8.64 -12.95 -12.76
C PRO A 268 9.61 -12.45 -11.69
N ARG A 269 9.28 -11.33 -11.04
CA ARG A 269 10.11 -10.76 -9.97
C ARG A 269 9.29 -10.01 -8.94
N VAL A 270 10.01 -9.57 -7.90
CA VAL A 270 9.62 -8.50 -6.99
C VAL A 270 10.73 -7.44 -6.95
N VAL A 271 10.37 -6.20 -6.64
CA VAL A 271 11.29 -5.07 -6.50
C VAL A 271 11.19 -4.38 -5.13
N ARG A 272 10.20 -4.73 -4.32
CA ARG A 272 10.03 -4.21 -2.96
C ARG A 272 11.17 -4.70 -2.07
N ASP A 273 12.02 -3.77 -1.66
CA ASP A 273 13.19 -4.01 -0.81
C ASP A 273 12.84 -4.72 0.52
N ALA A 274 11.82 -4.28 1.26
CA ALA A 274 11.41 -4.90 2.52
C ALA A 274 10.94 -6.36 2.37
N LEU A 275 10.32 -6.72 1.24
CA LEU A 275 9.96 -8.10 0.95
C LEU A 275 11.21 -8.95 0.70
N ILE A 276 12.13 -8.45 -0.13
CA ILE A 276 13.40 -9.12 -0.40
C ILE A 276 14.21 -9.28 0.89
N GLN A 277 14.21 -8.25 1.74
CA GLN A 277 14.87 -8.27 3.04
C GLN A 277 14.27 -9.34 3.96
N ALA A 278 12.95 -9.45 4.05
CA ALA A 278 12.29 -10.48 4.84
C ALA A 278 12.59 -11.89 4.33
N VAL A 279 12.35 -12.11 3.04
CA VAL A 279 12.45 -13.44 2.42
C VAL A 279 13.90 -13.92 2.35
N VAL A 280 14.82 -13.08 1.89
CA VAL A 280 16.20 -13.46 1.57
C VAL A 280 17.17 -13.08 2.70
N ASP A 281 17.21 -11.81 3.10
CA ASP A 281 18.24 -11.35 4.04
C ASP A 281 17.99 -11.87 5.47
N ARG A 282 16.73 -11.88 5.93
CA ARG A 282 16.32 -12.50 7.20
C ARG A 282 16.08 -14.01 7.10
N LYS A 283 16.19 -14.59 5.90
CA LYS A 283 16.04 -16.02 5.61
C LYS A 283 14.70 -16.61 6.08
N GLU A 284 13.64 -15.80 6.07
CA GLU A 284 12.31 -16.27 6.50
C GLU A 284 11.61 -17.08 5.41
N GLY A 285 12.12 -17.04 4.17
CA GLY A 285 11.56 -17.78 3.05
C GLY A 285 10.30 -17.12 2.48
N THR A 286 9.86 -17.62 1.33
CA THR A 286 8.68 -17.11 0.61
C THR A 286 7.37 -17.54 1.26
N TYR A 287 7.37 -18.67 1.96
CA TYR A 287 6.28 -19.22 2.73
C TYR A 287 6.80 -19.62 4.12
N PRO A 288 6.85 -18.71 5.11
CA PRO A 288 7.49 -18.95 6.41
C PRO A 288 6.95 -20.14 7.19
N HIS A 289 5.69 -20.50 6.95
CA HIS A 289 5.01 -21.64 7.58
C HIS A 289 5.16 -22.96 6.80
N ASP A 290 5.76 -22.94 5.61
CA ASP A 290 6.02 -24.11 4.77
C ASP A 290 7.40 -24.02 4.09
N LYS A 291 8.39 -24.66 4.73
CA LYS A 291 9.77 -24.69 4.24
C LYS A 291 9.90 -25.39 2.88
N VAL A 292 9.13 -26.45 2.65
CA VAL A 292 9.17 -27.20 1.39
C VAL A 292 8.65 -26.33 0.25
N LYS A 293 7.51 -25.65 0.46
CA LYS A 293 6.97 -24.70 -0.53
C LYS A 293 7.91 -23.52 -0.76
N SER A 294 8.62 -23.06 0.27
CA SER A 294 9.66 -22.04 0.14
C SER A 294 10.85 -22.49 -0.73
N GLU A 295 11.29 -23.75 -0.59
CA GLU A 295 12.35 -24.32 -1.41
C GLU A 295 11.93 -24.51 -2.87
N GLN A 296 10.65 -24.80 -3.11
CA GLN A 296 10.08 -24.92 -4.47
C GLN A 296 9.82 -23.55 -5.12
N THR A 297 9.56 -22.52 -4.30
CA THR A 297 9.28 -21.15 -4.74
C THR A 297 10.38 -20.22 -4.26
N LYS A 298 11.53 -20.26 -4.92
CA LYS A 298 12.70 -19.48 -4.51
C LYS A 298 12.60 -18.04 -4.98
N MET A 299 13.06 -17.13 -4.13
CA MET A 299 13.39 -15.76 -4.50
C MET A 299 14.91 -15.60 -4.51
N THR A 300 15.46 -15.21 -5.65
CA THR A 300 16.91 -14.95 -5.82
C THR A 300 17.14 -13.44 -5.80
N LYS A 301 17.83 -12.95 -4.78
CA LYS A 301 18.22 -11.54 -4.70
C LYS A 301 19.33 -11.25 -5.70
N VAL A 302 19.11 -10.26 -6.57
CA VAL A 302 20.09 -9.75 -7.51
C VAL A 302 20.38 -8.30 -7.14
N ASN A 303 21.64 -8.00 -6.84
CA ASN A 303 22.11 -6.65 -6.50
C ASN A 303 22.59 -5.94 -7.76
N PHE A 304 22.26 -4.65 -7.86
CA PHE A 304 22.82 -3.73 -8.84
C PHE A 304 23.67 -2.70 -8.11
N GLN A 305 24.84 -2.42 -8.67
CA GLN A 305 25.83 -1.55 -8.06
C GLN A 305 25.84 -0.16 -8.69
N ARG A 306 26.38 0.79 -7.94
CA ARG A 306 26.87 2.07 -8.44
C ARG A 306 28.30 2.23 -7.95
N ASP A 307 29.23 2.64 -8.80
CA ASP A 307 30.64 2.85 -8.38
C ASP A 307 31.25 1.62 -7.64
N GLY A 308 30.87 0.41 -8.07
CA GLY A 308 31.36 -0.85 -7.49
C GLY A 308 30.83 -1.20 -6.09
N LYS A 309 29.78 -0.50 -5.60
CA LYS A 309 29.12 -0.84 -4.33
C LYS A 309 27.63 -1.05 -4.55
N ASP A 310 27.07 -2.02 -3.83
CA ASP A 310 25.64 -2.31 -3.84
C ASP A 310 24.81 -1.04 -3.62
N PHE A 311 23.77 -0.91 -4.45
CA PHE A 311 22.88 0.22 -4.44
C PHE A 311 21.43 -0.24 -4.33
N ARG A 312 20.98 -1.12 -5.22
CA ARG A 312 19.60 -1.61 -5.20
C ARG A 312 19.53 -3.10 -5.44
N ALA A 313 18.37 -3.71 -5.17
CA ALA A 313 18.16 -5.12 -5.47
C ALA A 313 16.78 -5.40 -6.07
N ILE A 314 16.67 -6.53 -6.77
CA ILE A 314 15.41 -7.20 -7.12
C ILE A 314 15.40 -8.61 -6.55
N GLY A 315 14.21 -9.21 -6.43
CA GLY A 315 14.04 -10.62 -6.14
C GLY A 315 13.47 -11.35 -7.36
N LEU A 316 14.28 -12.10 -8.09
CA LEU A 316 13.81 -12.94 -9.19
C LEU A 316 13.10 -14.17 -8.62
N LEU A 317 11.90 -14.47 -9.13
CA LEU A 317 11.13 -15.61 -8.67
C LEU A 317 11.39 -16.82 -9.56
N SER A 318 11.51 -18.01 -8.97
CA SER A 318 11.68 -19.26 -9.74
C SER A 318 10.47 -19.62 -10.61
N LYS A 319 9.30 -19.06 -10.29
CA LYS A 319 8.05 -19.18 -11.05
C LYS A 319 7.22 -17.90 -10.92
N ALA A 320 6.21 -17.74 -11.76
CA ALA A 320 5.28 -16.62 -11.70
C ALA A 320 4.26 -16.79 -10.56
N ASP A 321 4.76 -16.74 -9.32
CA ASP A 321 3.98 -16.83 -8.09
C ASP A 321 3.38 -15.46 -7.76
N SER A 322 2.07 -15.35 -7.92
CA SER A 322 1.34 -14.11 -7.65
C SER A 322 1.19 -13.79 -6.18
N ASN A 323 1.30 -14.78 -5.28
CA ASN A 323 1.28 -14.52 -3.84
C ASN A 323 2.44 -13.59 -3.48
N LEU A 324 3.65 -13.88 -3.97
CA LEU A 324 4.83 -13.05 -3.74
C LEU A 324 4.80 -11.72 -4.49
N MET A 325 4.21 -11.69 -5.70
CA MET A 325 4.04 -10.44 -6.45
C MET A 325 3.10 -9.47 -5.71
N CYS A 326 1.98 -9.98 -5.19
CA CYS A 326 1.00 -9.23 -4.41
C CYS A 326 1.54 -8.84 -3.03
N ALA A 327 2.35 -9.71 -2.41
CA ALA A 327 3.02 -9.47 -1.13
C ALA A 327 3.99 -8.28 -1.14
N GLN A 328 4.31 -7.69 -2.29
CA GLN A 328 5.07 -6.44 -2.35
C GLN A 328 4.34 -5.26 -1.68
N CYS A 329 3.02 -5.36 -1.56
CA CYS A 329 2.18 -4.32 -0.97
C CYS A 329 1.17 -4.88 0.03
N HIS A 330 0.52 -6.01 -0.27
CA HIS A 330 -0.57 -6.57 0.53
C HIS A 330 -0.07 -7.41 1.71
N VAL A 331 0.59 -6.72 2.63
CA VAL A 331 1.23 -7.24 3.84
C VAL A 331 1.04 -6.30 5.01
N GLU A 332 1.35 -6.77 6.21
CA GLU A 332 1.56 -5.93 7.39
C GLU A 332 3.00 -5.36 7.44
N TYR A 333 3.13 -4.07 7.73
CA TYR A 333 4.42 -3.39 7.59
C TYR A 333 4.60 -2.18 8.51
N ASN A 334 5.85 -1.87 8.84
CA ASN A 334 6.22 -0.51 9.24
C ASN A 334 6.61 0.29 8.01
N CYS A 335 5.96 1.44 7.82
CA CYS A 335 6.38 2.45 6.85
C CYS A 335 6.57 3.83 7.50
N GLY A 336 6.70 3.91 8.81
CA GLY A 336 6.65 5.18 9.53
C GLY A 336 7.43 5.15 10.84
N ALA A 337 7.53 6.34 11.42
CA ALA A 337 8.00 6.53 12.78
C ALA A 337 7.10 5.81 13.79
N GLY A 338 7.62 5.58 14.99
CA GLY A 338 6.90 4.94 16.08
C GLY A 338 7.59 5.13 17.42
N PHE A 339 7.37 4.19 18.32
CA PHE A 339 7.85 4.20 19.70
C PHE A 339 8.66 2.94 19.97
N ASP A 340 9.82 3.13 20.59
CA ASP A 340 10.61 2.05 21.14
C ASP A 340 10.03 1.64 22.50
N CYS A 341 9.80 0.34 22.68
CA CYS A 341 9.25 -0.23 23.91
C CYS A 341 10.23 -1.17 24.63
N ALA A 342 11.54 -1.05 24.39
CA ALA A 342 12.57 -1.84 25.05
C ALA A 342 12.61 -1.59 26.58
N GLU A 343 12.44 -0.34 27.00
CA GLU A 343 12.48 0.07 28.40
C GLU A 343 11.11 0.61 28.85
N LYS A 344 10.52 -0.03 29.88
CA LYS A 344 9.25 0.44 30.46
C LYS A 344 9.41 1.86 31.02
N GLY A 345 8.42 2.72 30.75
CA GLY A 345 8.39 4.09 31.27
C GLY A 345 9.34 5.09 30.57
N LYS A 346 10.14 4.66 29.59
CA LYS A 346 10.95 5.57 28.75
C LYS A 346 10.37 5.62 27.34
N GLU A 347 9.87 6.78 26.94
CA GLU A 347 9.42 7.00 25.56
C GLU A 347 10.62 7.40 24.69
N PHE A 348 11.19 6.43 23.98
CA PHE A 348 12.12 6.73 22.88
C PHE A 348 11.36 6.73 21.55
N TYR A 349 11.53 7.80 20.79
CA TYR A 349 10.90 7.97 19.48
C TYR A 349 11.76 7.31 18.39
N ILE A 350 11.16 6.41 17.63
CA ILE A 350 11.76 5.83 16.43
C ILE A 350 11.46 6.77 15.28
N LYS A 351 12.50 7.37 14.71
CA LYS A 351 12.41 8.31 13.59
C LYS A 351 12.71 7.62 12.26
N MET A 352 12.42 8.29 11.14
CA MET A 352 12.53 7.72 9.79
C MET A 352 13.94 7.27 9.39
N ASP A 353 14.99 7.74 10.05
CA ASP A 353 16.36 7.27 9.85
C ASP A 353 16.58 5.83 10.37
N ASP A 354 15.78 5.38 11.33
CA ASP A 354 15.84 4.02 11.88
C ASP A 354 15.38 2.98 10.82
N PRO A 355 16.13 1.87 10.62
CA PRO A 355 15.77 0.80 9.70
C PRO A 355 14.38 0.18 9.96
N ARG A 356 13.90 0.19 11.21
CA ARG A 356 12.58 -0.34 11.60
C ARG A 356 11.42 0.43 10.95
N THR A 357 11.66 1.61 10.38
CA THR A 357 10.61 2.39 9.68
C THR A 357 10.34 1.94 8.24
N ASN A 358 11.10 0.96 7.74
CA ASN A 358 10.81 0.24 6.50
C ASN A 358 10.98 -1.27 6.74
N LEU A 359 9.91 -1.93 7.17
CA LEU A 359 9.96 -3.31 7.64
C LEU A 359 8.71 -4.07 7.22
N PHE A 360 8.87 -5.26 6.65
CA PHE A 360 7.77 -6.22 6.55
C PHE A 360 7.83 -7.15 7.75
N THR A 361 6.71 -7.31 8.46
CA THR A 361 6.69 -8.13 9.68
C THR A 361 6.77 -9.61 9.34
N TRP A 362 6.12 -9.99 8.22
CA TRP A 362 6.21 -11.30 7.56
C TRP A 362 5.87 -12.46 8.51
N VAL A 363 4.84 -12.24 9.32
CA VAL A 363 4.33 -13.16 10.32
C VAL A 363 2.81 -13.01 10.38
N ASN A 364 2.09 -14.11 10.65
CA ASN A 364 0.64 -14.04 10.83
C ASN A 364 0.25 -13.32 12.15
N VAL A 365 -1.05 -13.09 12.33
CA VAL A 365 -1.62 -12.36 13.47
C VAL A 365 -1.15 -12.90 14.83
N PHE A 366 -0.95 -14.22 14.95
CA PHE A 366 -0.61 -14.85 16.21
C PHE A 366 0.87 -14.70 16.59
N GLY A 367 1.76 -14.51 15.61
CA GLY A 367 3.17 -14.22 15.87
C GLY A 367 3.54 -12.73 15.89
N TYR A 368 2.60 -11.85 15.52
CA TYR A 368 2.86 -10.41 15.39
C TYR A 368 3.40 -9.77 16.68
N LYS A 369 2.74 -10.01 17.82
CA LYS A 369 3.15 -9.43 19.12
C LYS A 369 4.59 -9.82 19.49
N GLU A 370 4.93 -11.10 19.33
CA GLU A 370 6.28 -11.59 19.60
C GLU A 370 7.29 -10.93 18.66
N LYS A 371 6.97 -10.81 17.37
CA LYS A 371 7.83 -10.16 16.38
C LYS A 371 8.05 -8.68 16.70
N MET A 372 6.97 -7.92 16.87
CA MET A 372 7.04 -6.46 16.92
C MET A 372 7.37 -5.93 18.31
N ALA A 373 6.60 -6.31 19.34
CA ALA A 373 6.88 -5.89 20.71
C ALA A 373 7.99 -6.73 21.36
N GLY A 374 8.12 -8.01 21.00
CA GLY A 374 9.12 -8.91 21.55
C GLY A 374 10.51 -8.73 20.93
N GLN A 375 10.63 -8.76 19.60
CA GLN A 375 11.94 -8.73 18.91
C GLN A 375 12.34 -7.31 18.48
N TYR A 376 11.50 -6.60 17.73
CA TYR A 376 11.83 -5.26 17.21
C TYR A 376 11.65 -4.12 18.21
N LYS A 377 10.99 -4.41 19.34
CA LYS A 377 10.63 -3.43 20.37
C LYS A 377 9.89 -2.22 19.80
N PHE A 378 9.00 -2.43 18.84
CA PHE A 378 8.30 -1.37 18.10
C PHE A 378 6.80 -1.35 18.42
N LYS A 379 6.27 -0.15 18.62
CA LYS A 379 4.83 0.14 18.66
C LYS A 379 4.54 1.43 17.88
N ASP A 380 3.43 1.50 17.18
CA ASP A 380 3.15 2.60 16.25
C ASP A 380 2.77 3.91 16.93
N PHE A 381 1.88 3.84 17.92
CA PHE A 381 1.30 5.04 18.49
C PHE A 381 0.88 4.90 19.93
N LYS A 382 0.74 6.06 20.58
CA LYS A 382 0.14 6.19 21.89
C LYS A 382 -1.34 6.56 21.72
N HIS A 383 -2.23 5.69 22.17
CA HIS A 383 -3.66 5.97 22.17
C HIS A 383 -3.95 7.20 23.04
N ALA A 384 -4.66 8.20 22.48
CA ALA A 384 -4.73 9.53 23.08
C ALA A 384 -5.42 9.56 24.47
N SER A 385 -6.57 8.90 24.63
CA SER A 385 -7.25 8.87 25.94
C SER A 385 -6.54 8.01 26.98
N THR A 386 -6.28 6.74 26.63
CA THR A 386 -5.76 5.75 27.59
C THR A 386 -4.29 5.96 27.93
N GLY A 387 -3.47 6.35 26.95
CA GLY A 387 -2.02 6.41 27.03
C GLY A 387 -1.30 5.10 26.67
N ALA A 388 -2.03 4.05 26.28
CA ALA A 388 -1.44 2.78 25.88
C ALA A 388 -0.63 2.93 24.58
N LEU A 389 0.56 2.33 24.53
CA LEU A 389 1.30 2.15 23.28
C LEU A 389 0.71 0.94 22.54
N LEU A 390 0.24 1.14 21.30
CA LEU A 390 -0.51 0.20 20.48
C LEU A 390 0.15 -0.06 19.12
N PRO A 391 -0.11 -1.21 18.49
CA PRO A 391 0.28 -1.43 17.10
C PRO A 391 -0.71 -0.73 16.16
N LYS A 392 -0.29 -0.50 14.92
CA LYS A 392 -1.20 -0.19 13.80
C LYS A 392 -1.06 -1.28 12.76
N ILE A 393 -2.13 -2.00 12.47
CA ILE A 393 -2.13 -3.05 11.44
C ILE A 393 -2.58 -2.51 10.08
N GLN A 394 -1.90 -2.85 8.99
CA GLN A 394 -2.28 -2.53 7.61
C GLN A 394 -2.38 -3.79 6.76
N HIS A 395 -3.52 -3.95 6.09
CA HIS A 395 -3.82 -4.92 5.01
C HIS A 395 -2.92 -6.18 4.91
N PRO A 396 -2.96 -7.07 5.93
CA PRO A 396 -2.12 -8.28 6.01
C PRO A 396 -2.68 -9.44 5.18
N GLU A 397 -3.06 -9.21 3.92
CA GLU A 397 -3.69 -10.27 3.13
C GLU A 397 -2.77 -11.46 2.93
N MET A 398 -1.48 -11.25 2.66
CA MET A 398 -0.52 -12.34 2.44
C MET A 398 -0.36 -13.19 3.70
N GLU A 399 -0.09 -12.57 4.83
CA GLU A 399 0.15 -13.28 6.09
C GLU A 399 -1.12 -13.96 6.61
N THR A 400 -2.30 -13.42 6.29
CA THR A 400 -3.60 -14.04 6.56
C THR A 400 -3.86 -15.24 5.66
N PHE A 401 -3.50 -15.15 4.38
CA PHE A 401 -3.76 -16.20 3.40
C PHE A 401 -2.95 -17.49 3.67
N TRP A 402 -1.76 -17.38 4.27
CA TRP A 402 -0.95 -18.54 4.63
C TRP A 402 -1.66 -19.51 5.56
N GLY A 403 -1.53 -20.80 5.26
CA GLY A 403 -2.15 -21.85 6.05
C GLY A 403 -3.65 -22.02 5.79
N SER A 404 -4.27 -21.13 5.00
CA SER A 404 -5.67 -21.29 4.57
C SER A 404 -5.86 -22.55 3.70
N LYS A 405 -7.11 -22.99 3.58
CA LYS A 405 -7.44 -24.15 2.71
C LYS A 405 -7.04 -23.92 1.25
N HIS A 406 -7.21 -22.69 0.75
CA HIS A 406 -6.84 -22.34 -0.62
C HIS A 406 -5.32 -22.31 -0.81
N GLU A 407 -4.58 -21.69 0.10
CA GLU A 407 -3.11 -21.62 0.02
C GLU A 407 -2.47 -23.01 0.09
N ARG A 408 -2.94 -23.87 0.99
CA ARG A 408 -2.52 -25.27 1.10
C ARG A 408 -2.86 -26.11 -0.12
N ALA A 409 -3.95 -25.77 -0.82
CA ALA A 409 -4.33 -26.39 -2.09
C ALA A 409 -3.53 -25.86 -3.29
N GLY A 410 -2.61 -24.89 -3.07
CA GLY A 410 -1.77 -24.31 -4.12
C GLY A 410 -2.44 -23.19 -4.92
N VAL A 411 -3.59 -22.68 -4.47
CA VAL A 411 -4.24 -21.50 -5.06
C VAL A 411 -3.40 -20.26 -4.77
N GLU A 412 -3.35 -19.34 -5.73
CA GLU A 412 -2.69 -18.06 -5.60
C GLU A 412 -3.65 -16.87 -5.78
N CYS A 413 -3.21 -15.66 -5.40
CA CYS A 413 -4.00 -14.43 -5.56
C CYS A 413 -4.55 -14.25 -6.98
N LYS A 414 -3.74 -14.55 -8.02
CA LYS A 414 -4.13 -14.36 -9.42
C LYS A 414 -5.31 -15.23 -9.83
N ASP A 415 -5.50 -16.38 -9.19
CA ASP A 415 -6.55 -17.33 -9.57
C ASP A 415 -7.94 -16.79 -9.23
N CYS A 416 -8.04 -15.93 -8.21
CA CYS A 416 -9.28 -15.25 -7.82
C CYS A 416 -9.36 -13.80 -8.33
N HIS A 417 -8.24 -13.07 -8.31
CA HIS A 417 -8.22 -11.61 -8.52
C HIS A 417 -7.73 -11.16 -9.91
N MET A 418 -7.09 -12.05 -10.67
CA MET A 418 -6.52 -11.77 -12.00
C MET A 418 -6.89 -12.89 -12.99
N THR A 419 -8.17 -13.25 -13.00
CA THR A 419 -8.69 -14.40 -13.75
C THR A 419 -8.34 -14.31 -15.24
N LYS A 420 -8.17 -15.46 -15.90
CA LYS A 420 -7.99 -15.50 -17.34
C LYS A 420 -9.21 -14.91 -18.06
N GLN A 421 -8.96 -14.20 -19.15
CA GLN A 421 -10.00 -13.65 -20.03
C GLN A 421 -9.63 -13.86 -21.49
N ARG A 422 -10.61 -13.75 -22.38
CA ARG A 422 -10.39 -13.79 -23.82
C ARG A 422 -10.32 -12.36 -24.36
N ALA A 423 -9.18 -11.99 -24.92
CA ALA A 423 -8.97 -10.71 -25.58
C ALA A 423 -9.77 -10.59 -26.88
N ALA A 424 -9.90 -9.37 -27.41
CA ALA A 424 -10.63 -9.09 -28.65
C ALA A 424 -10.05 -9.86 -29.87
N ASN A 425 -8.73 -10.12 -29.87
CA ASN A 425 -8.05 -10.92 -30.88
C ASN A 425 -8.20 -12.44 -30.69
N GLY A 426 -9.05 -12.89 -29.75
CA GLY A 426 -9.31 -14.31 -29.48
C GLY A 426 -8.29 -15.00 -28.57
N LYS A 427 -7.14 -14.38 -28.27
CA LYS A 427 -6.10 -14.95 -27.39
C LYS A 427 -6.54 -14.91 -25.93
N VAL A 428 -6.24 -15.97 -25.18
CA VAL A 428 -6.43 -15.97 -23.73
C VAL A 428 -5.29 -15.20 -23.06
N THR A 429 -5.63 -14.17 -22.29
CA THR A 429 -4.69 -13.34 -21.54
C THR A 429 -5.04 -13.35 -20.04
N THR A 430 -4.09 -12.95 -19.20
CA THR A 430 -4.36 -12.72 -17.78
C THR A 430 -4.98 -11.34 -17.63
N ASN A 431 -6.13 -11.24 -16.97
CA ASN A 431 -6.72 -9.95 -16.64
C ASN A 431 -5.84 -9.22 -15.62
N HIS A 432 -5.44 -7.98 -15.92
CA HIS A 432 -4.65 -7.13 -15.01
C HIS A 432 -5.51 -6.07 -14.30
N GLN A 433 -6.83 -6.14 -14.43
CA GLN A 433 -7.75 -5.44 -13.53
C GLN A 433 -7.88 -6.24 -12.23
N GLN A 434 -6.97 -6.03 -11.27
CA GLN A 434 -7.10 -6.69 -9.97
C GLN A 434 -8.38 -6.22 -9.28
N MET A 435 -9.27 -7.17 -8.96
CA MET A 435 -10.55 -6.87 -8.33
C MET A 435 -11.04 -8.04 -7.47
N SER A 436 -12.01 -7.80 -6.61
CA SER A 436 -12.64 -8.85 -5.82
C SER A 436 -13.29 -9.91 -6.75
N PRO A 437 -13.19 -11.22 -6.44
CA PRO A 437 -13.84 -12.27 -7.22
C PRO A 437 -15.36 -12.11 -7.26
N ARG A 438 -15.97 -11.32 -6.35
CA ARG A 438 -17.40 -11.02 -6.32
C ARG A 438 -17.96 -10.43 -7.60
N TYR A 439 -17.10 -9.78 -8.40
CA TYR A 439 -17.47 -9.19 -9.69
C TYR A 439 -17.29 -10.15 -10.87
N ASN A 440 -16.67 -11.32 -10.65
CA ASN A 440 -16.41 -12.31 -11.69
C ASN A 440 -16.35 -13.74 -11.13
N MET A 441 -17.40 -14.14 -10.42
CA MET A 441 -17.48 -15.40 -9.69
C MET A 441 -17.28 -16.62 -10.61
N LYS A 442 -17.80 -16.54 -11.85
CA LYS A 442 -17.68 -17.62 -12.83
C LYS A 442 -16.23 -17.94 -13.18
N ALA A 443 -15.40 -16.92 -13.41
CA ALA A 443 -14.00 -17.14 -13.79
C ALA A 443 -13.08 -17.35 -12.57
N ALA A 444 -13.46 -16.83 -11.40
CA ALA A 444 -12.66 -16.90 -10.18
C ALA A 444 -12.91 -18.17 -9.36
N CYS A 445 -14.16 -18.59 -9.20
CA CYS A 445 -14.55 -19.65 -8.27
C CYS A 445 -14.98 -20.93 -8.99
N LEU A 446 -15.83 -20.81 -10.02
CA LEU A 446 -16.50 -21.95 -10.64
C LEU A 446 -15.60 -22.76 -11.59
N THR A 447 -14.36 -22.30 -11.83
CA THR A 447 -13.33 -23.08 -12.51
C THR A 447 -12.86 -24.28 -11.67
N CYS A 448 -12.91 -24.15 -10.34
CA CYS A 448 -12.55 -25.18 -9.37
C CYS A 448 -13.78 -25.79 -8.69
N HIS A 449 -14.75 -24.96 -8.30
CA HIS A 449 -15.97 -25.38 -7.58
C HIS A 449 -17.11 -25.72 -8.55
N LYS A 450 -16.95 -26.83 -9.29
CA LYS A 450 -17.89 -27.22 -10.36
C LYS A 450 -19.29 -27.60 -9.87
N GLU A 451 -19.39 -28.00 -8.62
CA GLU A 451 -20.66 -28.40 -7.98
C GLU A 451 -21.50 -27.21 -7.51
N TRP A 452 -20.97 -25.98 -7.56
CA TRP A 452 -21.69 -24.77 -7.16
C TRP A 452 -22.23 -24.02 -8.36
N SER A 453 -23.42 -23.46 -8.20
CA SER A 453 -23.88 -22.33 -8.99
C SER A 453 -23.14 -21.05 -8.60
N GLU A 454 -23.20 -20.03 -9.47
CA GLU A 454 -22.65 -18.71 -9.17
C GLU A 454 -23.27 -18.09 -7.91
N LYS A 455 -24.58 -18.34 -7.69
CA LYS A 455 -25.30 -17.87 -6.50
C LYS A 455 -24.80 -18.58 -5.24
N GLU A 456 -24.56 -19.89 -5.27
CA GLU A 456 -24.02 -20.63 -4.12
C GLU A 456 -22.60 -20.19 -3.78
N ALA A 457 -21.73 -20.05 -4.78
CA ALA A 457 -20.38 -19.53 -4.55
C ALA A 457 -20.40 -18.14 -3.88
N LYS A 458 -21.29 -17.26 -4.35
CA LYS A 458 -21.46 -15.93 -3.77
C LYS A 458 -22.03 -16.00 -2.35
N TYR A 459 -23.03 -16.86 -2.13
CA TYR A 459 -23.65 -17.08 -0.82
C TYR A 459 -22.63 -17.59 0.21
N HIS A 460 -21.77 -18.54 -0.15
CA HIS A 460 -20.72 -19.04 0.75
C HIS A 460 -19.72 -17.94 1.13
N MET A 461 -19.27 -17.13 0.17
CA MET A 461 -18.40 -15.99 0.42
C MET A 461 -19.07 -14.97 1.35
N GLU A 462 -20.29 -14.54 1.04
CA GLU A 462 -21.03 -13.56 1.83
C GLU A 462 -21.35 -14.06 3.24
N ALA A 463 -21.60 -15.37 3.43
CA ALA A 463 -21.81 -15.96 4.74
C ALA A 463 -20.56 -15.85 5.64
N ILE A 464 -19.37 -16.14 5.08
CA ILE A 464 -18.10 -15.97 5.80
C ILE A 464 -17.88 -14.51 6.16
N GLN A 465 -18.03 -13.61 5.18
CA GLN A 465 -17.82 -12.17 5.40
C GLN A 465 -18.81 -11.60 6.41
N GLY A 466 -20.08 -12.01 6.36
CA GLY A 466 -21.11 -11.62 7.31
C GLY A 466 -20.80 -12.09 8.73
N TYR A 467 -20.35 -13.34 8.89
CA TYR A 467 -19.91 -13.86 10.18
C TYR A 467 -18.73 -13.07 10.76
N THR A 468 -17.68 -12.87 9.95
CA THR A 468 -16.47 -12.13 10.37
C THR A 468 -16.81 -10.69 10.74
N ARG A 469 -17.58 -9.97 9.92
CA ARG A 469 -18.04 -8.61 10.24
C ARG A 469 -18.83 -8.55 11.55
N GLY A 470 -19.69 -9.53 11.80
CA GLY A 470 -20.39 -9.64 13.08
C GLY A 470 -19.46 -9.82 14.28
N LYS A 471 -18.34 -10.53 14.10
CA LYS A 471 -17.30 -10.68 15.14
C LYS A 471 -16.43 -9.43 15.30
N MET A 472 -16.07 -8.76 14.20
CA MET A 472 -15.38 -7.47 14.24
C MET A 472 -16.18 -6.44 15.04
N ALA A 473 -17.48 -6.28 14.76
CA ALA A 473 -18.34 -5.36 15.49
C ALA A 473 -18.44 -5.68 16.99
N LYS A 474 -18.42 -6.97 17.37
CA LYS A 474 -18.40 -7.38 18.79
C LYS A 474 -17.05 -7.10 19.45
N ALA A 475 -15.94 -7.34 18.75
CA ALA A 475 -14.61 -6.99 19.22
C ALA A 475 -14.50 -5.47 19.43
N GLU A 476 -15.03 -4.66 18.50
CA GLU A 476 -15.08 -3.21 18.65
C GLU A 476 -15.85 -2.76 19.88
N TYR A 477 -17.02 -3.35 20.12
CA TYR A 477 -17.82 -3.06 21.29
C TYR A 477 -17.03 -3.30 22.58
N TRP A 478 -16.43 -4.49 22.74
CA TRP A 478 -15.72 -4.81 23.97
C TRP A 478 -14.43 -4.01 24.14
N LEU A 479 -13.71 -3.73 23.06
CA LEU A 479 -12.51 -2.89 23.10
C LEU A 479 -12.85 -1.44 23.44
N ALA A 480 -13.95 -0.90 22.91
CA ALA A 480 -14.46 0.41 23.29
C ALA A 480 -14.83 0.48 24.77
N GLU A 481 -15.46 -0.56 25.31
CA GLU A 481 -15.74 -0.68 26.75
C GLU A 481 -14.45 -0.74 27.57
N LEU A 482 -13.46 -1.54 27.15
CA LEU A 482 -12.16 -1.60 27.84
C LEU A 482 -11.50 -0.22 27.91
N ILE A 483 -11.49 0.53 26.81
CA ILE A 483 -10.96 1.90 26.75
C ILE A 483 -11.64 2.80 27.81
N ASP A 484 -12.96 2.74 27.93
CA ASP A 484 -13.70 3.53 28.93
C ASP A 484 -13.37 3.11 30.36
N TRP A 485 -13.22 1.79 30.61
CA TRP A 485 -12.82 1.28 31.91
C TRP A 485 -11.39 1.67 32.29
N ILE A 486 -10.47 1.72 31.33
CA ILE A 486 -9.09 2.19 31.54
C ILE A 486 -9.11 3.66 31.97
N ASN A 487 -9.85 4.52 31.24
CA ASN A 487 -9.95 5.93 31.57
C ASN A 487 -10.56 6.14 32.96
N LYS A 488 -11.63 5.41 33.29
CA LYS A 488 -12.26 5.43 34.61
C LYS A 488 -11.32 4.99 35.73
N ALA A 489 -10.53 3.93 35.50
CA ALA A 489 -9.54 3.45 36.47
C ALA A 489 -8.43 4.47 36.71
N LYS A 490 -7.99 5.15 35.64
CA LYS A 490 -6.99 6.23 35.69
C LYS A 490 -7.50 7.43 36.48
N GLU A 491 -8.73 7.87 36.23
CA GLU A 491 -9.37 8.96 36.99
C GLU A 491 -9.56 8.62 38.47
N ALA A 492 -9.86 7.36 38.78
CA ALA A 492 -10.00 6.90 40.15
C ALA A 492 -8.67 6.77 40.91
N GLY A 493 -7.52 6.85 40.23
CA GLY A 493 -6.21 6.71 40.86
C GLY A 493 -5.77 5.26 41.11
N VAL A 494 -6.19 4.31 40.26
CA VAL A 494 -5.63 2.95 40.27
C VAL A 494 -4.12 3.01 40.02
N SER A 495 -3.35 2.12 40.68
CA SER A 495 -1.88 2.13 40.64
C SER A 495 -1.30 2.06 39.22
N PRO A 496 -0.13 2.68 38.95
CA PRO A 496 0.56 2.57 37.66
C PRO A 496 0.76 1.12 37.17
N ASP A 497 1.15 0.19 38.03
CA ASP A 497 1.35 -1.22 37.66
C ASP A 497 0.07 -1.89 37.14
N ALA A 498 -1.08 -1.54 37.72
CA ALA A 498 -2.37 -2.02 37.26
C ALA A 498 -2.78 -1.37 35.93
N LEU A 499 -2.47 -0.09 35.72
CA LEU A 499 -2.70 0.56 34.42
C LEU A 499 -1.82 -0.04 33.33
N ASP A 500 -0.55 -0.33 33.62
CA ASP A 500 0.37 -1.01 32.70
C ASP A 500 -0.18 -2.37 32.26
N LYS A 501 -0.70 -3.16 33.21
CA LYS A 501 -1.36 -4.43 32.88
C LYS A 501 -2.64 -4.23 32.06
N ALA A 502 -3.40 -3.16 32.31
CA ALA A 502 -4.58 -2.83 31.50
C ALA A 502 -4.20 -2.45 30.06
N TYR A 503 -3.06 -1.77 29.87
CA TYR A 503 -2.54 -1.45 28.54
C TYR A 503 -2.08 -2.69 27.76
N ASP A 504 -1.61 -3.74 28.43
CA ASP A 504 -1.32 -5.02 27.77
C ASP A 504 -2.59 -5.69 27.24
N TYR A 505 -3.70 -5.67 28.01
CA TYR A 505 -5.00 -6.13 27.53
C TYR A 505 -5.51 -5.30 26.36
N GLN A 506 -5.31 -3.97 26.39
CA GLN A 506 -5.68 -3.10 25.28
C GLN A 506 -4.84 -3.39 24.04
N TYR A 507 -3.54 -3.62 24.19
CA TYR A 507 -2.66 -4.00 23.07
C TYR A 507 -3.15 -5.27 22.38
N ASP A 508 -3.49 -6.31 23.15
CA ASP A 508 -3.98 -7.58 22.61
C ASP A 508 -5.38 -7.43 21.99
N GLY A 509 -6.27 -6.70 22.67
CA GLY A 509 -7.58 -6.34 22.16
C GLY A 509 -7.49 -5.63 20.81
N THR A 510 -6.63 -4.63 20.69
CA THR A 510 -6.38 -3.87 19.45
C THR A 510 -5.78 -4.75 18.37
N LEU A 511 -4.68 -5.48 18.64
CA LEU A 511 -4.00 -6.32 17.65
C LEU A 511 -4.96 -7.32 17.01
N TYR A 512 -5.64 -8.10 17.85
CA TYR A 512 -6.46 -9.21 17.38
C TYR A 512 -7.78 -8.78 16.72
N TRP A 513 -8.18 -7.52 16.88
CA TRP A 513 -9.29 -6.90 16.16
C TRP A 513 -8.83 -6.22 14.87
N GLU A 514 -7.84 -5.33 14.98
CA GLU A 514 -7.45 -4.44 13.89
C GLU A 514 -6.88 -5.21 12.71
N TRP A 515 -6.28 -6.39 12.95
CA TRP A 515 -5.88 -7.29 11.87
C TRP A 515 -6.99 -7.51 10.83
N TRP A 516 -8.24 -7.66 11.27
CA TRP A 516 -9.38 -8.02 10.42
C TRP A 516 -10.13 -6.81 9.86
N THR A 517 -10.05 -5.65 10.52
CA THR A 517 -10.53 -4.40 9.91
C THR A 517 -9.51 -3.88 8.91
N ALA A 518 -8.21 -4.16 9.09
CA ALA A 518 -7.14 -3.83 8.16
C ALA A 518 -7.12 -4.75 6.93
N GLU A 519 -7.29 -6.06 7.12
CA GLU A 519 -7.35 -7.08 6.08
C GLU A 519 -8.62 -6.95 5.23
N ASN A 520 -8.52 -7.08 3.91
CA ASN A 520 -9.58 -6.65 3.00
C ASN A 520 -10.64 -7.70 2.68
N SER A 521 -10.41 -8.98 2.98
CA SER A 521 -11.31 -10.08 2.59
C SER A 521 -12.52 -10.28 3.49
N ASP A 522 -12.57 -9.59 4.62
CA ASP A 522 -13.54 -9.86 5.70
C ASP A 522 -13.44 -11.32 6.17
N GLY A 523 -12.21 -11.83 6.33
CA GLY A 523 -11.92 -13.19 6.79
C GLY A 523 -12.08 -14.27 5.72
N PHE A 524 -12.47 -13.95 4.48
CA PHE A 524 -12.60 -14.96 3.43
C PHE A 524 -11.26 -15.64 3.09
N HIS A 525 -10.13 -14.93 3.22
CA HIS A 525 -8.82 -15.51 2.99
C HIS A 525 -8.45 -16.59 4.02
N ASN A 526 -8.90 -16.46 5.27
CA ASN A 526 -8.69 -17.46 6.31
C ASN A 526 -9.73 -17.31 7.45
N PRO A 527 -10.91 -17.95 7.30
CA PRO A 527 -12.04 -17.71 8.21
C PRO A 527 -11.84 -18.29 9.61
N ASP A 528 -11.02 -19.34 9.73
CA ASP A 528 -10.76 -20.00 11.01
C ASP A 528 -9.84 -19.12 11.87
N ASP A 529 -8.75 -18.60 11.30
CA ASP A 529 -7.87 -17.64 11.99
C ASP A 529 -8.62 -16.33 12.33
N ALA A 530 -9.50 -15.87 11.44
CA ALA A 530 -10.38 -14.71 11.69
C ALA A 530 -11.24 -14.91 12.93
N ARG A 531 -11.88 -16.07 13.02
CA ARG A 531 -12.72 -16.43 14.16
C ARG A 531 -11.92 -16.48 15.45
N GLU A 532 -10.77 -17.17 15.43
CA GLU A 532 -9.95 -17.34 16.63
C GLU A 532 -9.39 -16.00 17.12
N SER A 533 -8.78 -15.21 16.23
CA SER A 533 -8.24 -13.90 16.57
C SER A 533 -9.31 -12.97 17.12
N LEU A 534 -10.46 -12.83 16.45
CA LEU A 534 -11.52 -11.94 16.93
C LEU A 534 -12.09 -12.39 18.28
N THR A 535 -12.11 -13.70 18.57
CA THR A 535 -12.42 -14.20 19.91
C THR A 535 -11.36 -13.76 20.92
N ARG A 536 -10.05 -13.89 20.61
CA ARG A 536 -8.98 -13.42 21.50
C ARG A 536 -9.04 -11.91 21.79
N SER A 537 -9.46 -11.10 20.80
CA SER A 537 -9.68 -9.66 20.99
C SER A 537 -10.79 -9.40 22.02
N ILE A 538 -11.91 -10.12 21.91
CA ILE A 538 -13.04 -10.03 22.84
C ILE A 538 -12.62 -10.48 24.23
N ASP A 539 -11.94 -11.63 24.34
CA ASP A 539 -11.50 -12.20 25.61
C ASP A 539 -10.52 -11.24 26.32
N ALA A 540 -9.50 -10.73 25.62
CA ALA A 540 -8.56 -9.75 26.17
C ALA A 540 -9.26 -8.49 26.68
N SER A 541 -10.25 -8.00 25.92
CA SER A 541 -11.05 -6.83 26.32
C SER A 541 -11.88 -7.09 27.58
N GLN A 542 -12.57 -8.24 27.64
CA GLN A 542 -13.38 -8.63 28.81
C GLN A 542 -12.54 -8.91 30.05
N ASP A 543 -11.40 -9.57 29.89
CA ASP A 543 -10.46 -9.85 30.97
C ASP A 543 -9.84 -8.55 31.52
N GLY A 544 -9.50 -7.61 30.65
CA GLY A 544 -9.07 -6.27 31.05
C GLY A 544 -10.13 -5.53 31.87
N ILE A 545 -11.39 -5.56 31.44
CA ILE A 545 -12.51 -4.96 32.18
C ILE A 545 -12.70 -5.64 33.55
N LYS A 546 -12.68 -6.97 33.60
CA LYS A 546 -12.81 -7.73 34.84
C LYS A 546 -11.67 -7.41 35.81
N PHE A 547 -10.44 -7.33 35.31
CA PHE A 547 -9.26 -6.95 36.07
C PHE A 547 -9.41 -5.53 36.65
N LEU A 548 -9.76 -4.54 35.83
CA LEU A 548 -9.94 -3.15 36.27
C LEU A 548 -11.05 -2.99 37.31
N LYS A 549 -12.16 -3.72 37.16
CA LYS A 549 -13.23 -3.76 38.17
C LYS A 549 -12.73 -4.27 39.52
N ALA A 550 -11.87 -5.29 39.53
CA ALA A 550 -11.28 -5.81 40.76
C ALA A 550 -10.32 -4.79 41.41
N GLU A 551 -9.46 -4.13 40.63
CA GLU A 551 -8.55 -3.11 41.16
C GLU A 551 -9.29 -1.89 41.73
N LEU A 552 -10.36 -1.45 41.06
CA LEU A 552 -11.24 -0.39 41.57
C LEU A 552 -11.94 -0.79 42.88
N ALA A 553 -12.34 -2.05 43.03
CA ALA A 553 -12.95 -2.54 44.26
C ALA A 553 -11.94 -2.58 45.43
N LYS A 554 -10.69 -2.99 45.16
CA LYS A 554 -9.60 -2.94 46.15
C LYS A 554 -9.34 -1.51 46.60
N LEU A 555 -9.25 -0.56 45.66
CA LEU A 555 -9.01 0.85 45.97
C LEU A 555 -10.11 1.44 46.86
N LYS A 556 -11.39 1.15 46.56
CA LYS A 556 -12.52 1.56 47.40
C LYS A 556 -12.51 0.95 48.80
N SER A 557 -11.97 -0.25 48.94
CA SER A 557 -11.88 -0.95 50.22
C SER A 557 -10.70 -0.46 51.07
N ALA A 558 -9.63 0.03 50.43
CA ALA A 558 -8.46 0.61 51.10
C ALA A 558 -8.65 2.08 51.53
N GLY A 559 -9.63 2.78 50.93
CA GLY A 559 -10.03 4.14 51.30
C GLY A 559 -11.15 4.24 52.35
N LYS A 560 -11.65 3.09 52.83
CA LYS A 560 -12.47 2.99 54.04
C LYS A 560 -11.56 2.56 55.18
#